data_AF-A0A2M6YKK0-F1
#
_entry.id   AF-A0A2M6YKK0-F1
#
_cell.length_a   1.000
_cell.length_b   1.000
_cell.length_c   1.000
_cell.angle_alpha   90.00
_cell.angle_beta   90.00
_cell.angle_gamma   90.00
#
_symmetry.space_group_name_H-M   'P 1'
#
loop_
_entity.id
_entity.type
_entity.pdbx_description
1 polymer ?
#
loop_
_entity_poly.entity_id
_entity_poly.type
_entity_poly.pdbx_seq_one_letter_code
_entity_poly.pdbx_strand_id
1 'polypeptide(L)'
;MTITPDEMLDLFCQVVDLKEKKKNLYQDALAGCADQVGKETFRYLLDSEASHLDEIQKIHNELKKGASWGDACRYVETGAEDARQLFKRIAEEHRKATTRCADDATALTTGMQLEEASIKFFEDKLGRATEPAQKKFLERMAAAEREHRTVLADLQFYYTDPQAWFMEKSGARLDGAGAVT
;
A
#
# COMPACT_ATOMS: atom_id res chain seq x y z
N MET A 1 -25.95 -10.32 9.72
CA MET A 1 -25.49 -10.75 11.05
C MET A 1 -24.37 -9.81 11.47
N THR A 2 -24.45 -9.25 12.68
CA THR A 2 -23.41 -8.39 13.27
C THR A 2 -22.19 -9.21 13.64
N ILE A 3 -20.98 -8.68 13.46
CA ILE A 3 -19.73 -9.37 13.82
C ILE A 3 -19.65 -9.47 15.35
N THR A 4 -19.49 -10.69 15.86
CA THR A 4 -19.38 -10.99 17.31
C THR A 4 -18.00 -10.61 17.88
N PRO A 5 -17.84 -10.49 19.21
CA PRO A 5 -16.54 -10.24 19.82
C PRO A 5 -15.45 -11.29 19.47
N ASP A 6 -15.83 -12.57 19.37
CA ASP A 6 -14.89 -13.63 18.98
C ASP A 6 -14.52 -13.52 17.49
N GLU A 7 -15.51 -13.29 16.60
CA GLU A 7 -15.24 -13.01 15.19
C GLU A 7 -14.38 -11.74 14.99
N MET A 8 -14.44 -10.80 15.95
CA MET A 8 -13.59 -9.61 15.94
C MET A 8 -12.15 -9.91 16.30
N LEU A 9 -11.91 -10.73 17.33
CA LEU A 9 -10.55 -11.16 17.68
C LEU A 9 -9.92 -11.96 16.53
N ASP A 10 -10.69 -12.85 15.91
CA ASP A 10 -10.27 -13.59 14.72
C ASP A 10 -9.95 -12.65 13.56
N LEU A 11 -10.76 -11.60 13.35
CA LEU A 11 -10.49 -10.57 12.35
C LEU A 11 -9.16 -9.87 12.62
N PHE A 12 -8.88 -9.45 13.87
CA PHE A 12 -7.60 -8.82 14.21
C PHE A 12 -6.41 -9.74 13.95
N CYS A 13 -6.49 -11.02 14.34
CA CYS A 13 -5.45 -12.01 14.06
C CYS A 13 -5.21 -12.20 12.55
N GLN A 14 -6.28 -12.31 11.76
CA GLN A 14 -6.21 -12.44 10.30
C GLN A 14 -5.56 -11.21 9.66
N VAL A 15 -5.93 -10.01 10.11
CA VAL A 15 -5.38 -8.76 9.61
C VAL A 15 -3.90 -8.64 9.95
N VAL A 16 -3.50 -8.95 11.19
CA VAL A 16 -2.09 -8.93 11.60
C VAL A 16 -1.26 -9.88 10.76
N ASP A 17 -1.71 -11.13 10.58
CA ASP A 17 -1.00 -12.13 9.75
C ASP A 17 -0.84 -11.67 8.29
N LEU A 18 -1.89 -11.11 7.68
CA LEU A 18 -1.81 -10.55 6.32
C LEU A 18 -0.79 -9.41 6.23
N LYS A 19 -0.82 -8.49 7.21
CA LYS A 19 0.06 -7.32 7.23
C LYS A 19 1.51 -7.70 7.50
N GLU A 20 1.78 -8.65 8.40
CA GLU A 20 3.14 -9.16 8.64
C GLU A 20 3.71 -9.89 7.42
N LYS A 21 2.91 -10.71 6.73
CA LYS A 21 3.33 -11.37 5.48
C LYS A 21 3.77 -10.37 4.42
N LYS A 22 2.97 -9.32 4.21
CA LYS A 22 3.30 -8.25 3.26
C LYS A 22 4.52 -7.44 3.70
N LYS A 23 4.59 -7.06 4.97
CA LYS A 23 5.75 -6.39 5.56
C LYS A 23 7.05 -7.17 5.31
N ASN A 24 7.04 -8.47 5.59
CA ASN A 24 8.21 -9.33 5.38
C ASN A 24 8.57 -9.43 3.89
N LEU A 25 7.59 -9.63 3.01
CA LEU A 25 7.81 -9.64 1.56
C LEU A 25 8.47 -8.34 1.08
N TYR A 26 7.99 -7.18 1.52
CA TYR A 26 8.54 -5.89 1.10
C TYR A 26 9.90 -5.59 1.73
N GLN A 27 10.15 -6.08 2.95
CA GLN A 27 11.47 -6.02 3.56
C GLN A 27 12.51 -6.84 2.77
N ASP A 28 12.16 -8.07 2.37
CA ASP A 28 13.04 -8.93 1.58
C ASP A 28 13.28 -8.33 0.18
N ALA A 29 12.22 -7.83 -0.47
CA ALA A 29 12.32 -7.15 -1.76
C ALA A 29 13.20 -5.89 -1.69
N LEU A 30 13.05 -5.09 -0.63
CA LEU A 30 13.89 -3.91 -0.39
C LEU A 30 15.37 -4.28 -0.22
N ALA A 31 15.66 -5.34 0.54
CA ALA A 31 17.02 -5.81 0.80
C ALA A 31 17.69 -6.38 -0.47
N GLY A 32 16.93 -7.06 -1.31
CA GLY A 32 17.38 -7.64 -2.59
C GLY A 32 17.44 -6.65 -3.75
N CYS A 33 16.94 -5.43 -3.57
CA CYS A 33 16.89 -4.46 -4.66
C CYS A 33 18.15 -3.61 -4.78
N ALA A 34 18.65 -3.42 -5.99
CA ALA A 34 19.72 -2.48 -6.32
C ALA A 34 19.21 -1.17 -6.93
N ASP A 35 18.05 -1.22 -7.59
CA ASP A 35 17.39 -0.09 -8.25
C ASP A 35 16.81 0.91 -7.24
N GLN A 36 17.04 2.21 -7.46
CA GLN A 36 16.58 3.22 -6.52
C GLN A 36 15.06 3.37 -6.53
N VAL A 37 14.42 3.30 -7.70
CA VAL A 37 12.96 3.41 -7.83
C VAL A 37 12.30 2.27 -7.06
N GLY A 38 12.72 1.02 -7.32
CA GLY A 38 12.29 -0.16 -6.56
C GLY A 38 12.53 -0.04 -5.06
N LYS A 39 13.72 0.42 -4.63
CA LYS A 39 14.02 0.63 -3.20
C LYS A 39 13.07 1.62 -2.54
N GLU A 40 12.75 2.73 -3.21
CA GLU A 40 11.83 3.72 -2.64
C GLU A 40 10.40 3.19 -2.59
N THR A 41 9.96 2.49 -3.63
CA THR A 41 8.65 1.82 -3.65
C THR A 41 8.53 0.77 -2.53
N PHE A 42 9.48 -0.16 -2.42
CA PHE A 42 9.40 -1.22 -1.39
C PHE A 42 9.56 -0.67 0.02
N ARG A 43 10.33 0.41 0.21
CA ARG A 43 10.41 1.10 1.50
C ARG A 43 9.09 1.75 1.88
N TYR A 44 8.46 2.46 0.95
CA TYR A 44 7.13 3.03 1.16
C TYR A 44 6.13 1.95 1.60
N LEU A 45 6.08 0.83 0.87
CA LEU A 45 5.18 -0.28 1.21
C LEU A 45 5.51 -0.89 2.58
N LEU A 46 6.79 -1.13 2.86
CA LEU A 46 7.25 -1.65 4.16
C LEU A 46 6.83 -0.74 5.33
N ASP A 47 7.07 0.56 5.20
CA ASP A 47 6.77 1.56 6.22
C ASP A 47 5.25 1.70 6.41
N SER A 48 4.47 1.68 5.32
CA SER A 48 3.01 1.67 5.36
C SER A 48 2.47 0.45 6.10
N GLU A 49 2.95 -0.77 5.81
CA GLU A 49 2.49 -1.96 6.53
C GLU A 49 2.89 -1.97 8.00
N ALA A 50 4.07 -1.44 8.35
CA ALA A 50 4.47 -1.26 9.74
C ALA A 50 3.56 -0.27 10.47
N SER A 51 3.19 0.84 9.83
CA SER A 51 2.26 1.84 10.37
C SER A 51 0.86 1.24 10.56
N HIS A 52 0.36 0.48 9.59
CA HIS A 52 -0.92 -0.21 9.70
C HIS A 52 -0.95 -1.17 10.90
N LEU A 53 0.10 -1.98 11.08
CA LEU A 53 0.21 -2.90 12.23
C LEU A 53 0.15 -2.15 13.57
N ASP A 54 0.82 -1.01 13.68
CA ASP A 54 0.79 -0.19 14.90
C ASP A 54 -0.62 0.39 15.15
N GLU A 55 -1.31 0.91 14.13
CA GLU A 55 -2.70 1.39 14.26
C GLU A 55 -3.63 0.25 14.69
N ILE A 56 -3.54 -0.91 14.04
CA ILE A 56 -4.35 -2.09 14.34
C ILE A 56 -4.15 -2.54 15.79
N GLN A 57 -2.89 -2.58 16.26
CA GLN A 57 -2.56 -2.98 17.62
C GLN A 57 -3.11 -1.97 18.65
N LYS A 58 -3.05 -0.67 18.36
CA LYS A 58 -3.65 0.38 19.20
C LYS A 58 -5.16 0.21 19.31
N ILE A 59 -5.86 0.05 18.18
CA ILE A 59 -7.31 -0.17 18.15
C ILE A 59 -7.66 -1.43 18.97
N HIS A 60 -6.98 -2.54 18.73
CA HIS A 60 -7.22 -3.79 19.44
C HIS A 60 -7.01 -3.65 20.95
N ASN A 61 -5.97 -2.94 21.39
CA ASN A 61 -5.70 -2.69 22.80
C ASN A 61 -6.79 -1.85 23.48
N GLU A 62 -7.31 -0.81 22.81
CA GLU A 62 -8.39 0.00 23.35
C GLU A 62 -9.71 -0.78 23.45
N LEU A 63 -10.04 -1.58 22.43
CA LEU A 63 -11.20 -2.47 22.47
C LEU A 63 -11.09 -3.49 23.62
N LYS A 64 -9.90 -4.05 23.86
CA LYS A 64 -9.65 -4.95 25.00
C LYS A 64 -9.85 -4.29 26.37
N LYS A 65 -9.66 -2.98 26.48
CA LYS A 65 -9.93 -2.19 27.70
C LYS A 65 -11.41 -1.82 27.84
N GLY A 66 -12.27 -2.24 26.91
CA GLY A 66 -13.70 -1.95 26.93
C GLY A 66 -14.09 -0.63 26.24
N ALA A 67 -13.19 -0.02 25.47
CA ALA A 67 -13.53 1.16 24.67
C ALA A 67 -14.57 0.81 23.59
N SER A 68 -15.39 1.79 23.21
CA SER A 68 -16.27 1.65 22.06
C SER A 68 -15.46 1.68 20.76
N TRP A 69 -16.02 1.17 19.67
CA TRP A 69 -15.41 1.30 18.34
C TRP A 69 -15.18 2.76 17.93
N GLY A 70 -16.12 3.64 18.27
CA GLY A 70 -15.97 5.07 17.99
C GLY A 70 -14.76 5.68 18.70
N ASP A 71 -14.49 5.27 19.94
CA ASP A 71 -13.38 5.78 20.74
C ASP A 71 -12.03 5.18 20.33
N ALA A 72 -12.01 3.87 20.08
CA ALA A 72 -10.82 3.11 19.70
C ALA A 72 -10.36 3.45 18.27
N CYS A 73 -11.30 3.69 17.35
CA CYS A 73 -11.06 3.91 15.92
C CYS A 73 -11.21 5.39 15.54
N ARG A 74 -10.70 6.30 16.36
CA ARG A 74 -10.68 7.73 16.02
C ARG A 74 -9.72 7.97 14.86
N TYR A 75 -10.26 8.40 13.73
CA TYR A 75 -9.46 8.79 12.57
C TYR A 75 -8.59 9.99 12.96
N VAL A 76 -7.28 9.81 12.86
CA VAL A 76 -6.30 10.89 12.88
C VAL A 76 -5.71 10.92 11.48
N GLU A 77 -5.85 12.05 10.79
CA GLU A 77 -5.22 12.25 9.50
C GLU A 77 -3.71 12.24 9.72
N THR A 78 -3.05 11.16 9.31
CA THR A 78 -1.60 11.10 9.26
C THR A 78 -1.19 11.85 8.01
N GLY A 79 -0.32 12.87 8.13
CA GLY A 79 0.29 13.56 6.99
C GLY A 79 1.29 12.69 6.22
N ALA A 80 0.99 11.40 6.10
CA ALA A 80 1.75 10.43 5.36
C ALA A 80 1.69 10.78 3.87
N GLU A 81 2.79 10.52 3.20
CA GLU A 81 2.89 10.67 1.77
C GLU A 81 1.94 9.71 1.05
N ASP A 82 1.24 10.20 0.01
CA ASP A 82 0.47 9.35 -0.88
C ASP A 82 1.33 8.82 -2.06
N ALA A 83 0.85 7.77 -2.73
CA ALA A 83 1.54 7.16 -3.86
C ALA A 83 1.90 8.16 -4.97
N ARG A 84 1.07 9.17 -5.21
CA ARG A 84 1.32 10.16 -6.27
C ARG A 84 2.49 11.07 -5.92
N GLN A 85 2.57 11.50 -4.67
CA GLN A 85 3.68 12.31 -4.16
C GLN A 85 5.00 11.51 -4.20
N LEU A 86 4.96 10.23 -3.82
CA LEU A 86 6.11 9.32 -3.91
C LEU A 86 6.67 9.27 -5.33
N PHE A 87 5.84 8.93 -6.32
CA PHE A 87 6.31 8.77 -7.69
C PHE A 87 6.71 10.09 -8.35
N LYS A 88 6.05 11.19 -8.00
CA LYS A 88 6.45 12.51 -8.48
C LYS A 88 7.87 12.85 -8.01
N ARG A 89 8.17 12.65 -6.71
CA ARG A 89 9.53 12.87 -6.19
C ARG A 89 10.53 11.96 -6.89
N ILE A 90 10.23 10.67 -6.99
CA ILE A 90 11.12 9.70 -7.66
C ILE A 90 11.43 10.15 -9.10
N ALA A 91 10.43 10.63 -9.83
CA ALA A 91 10.59 11.11 -11.20
C ALA A 91 11.42 12.40 -11.29
N GLU A 92 11.19 13.37 -10.40
CA GLU A 92 11.92 14.65 -10.33
C GLU A 92 13.42 14.45 -10.05
N GLU A 93 13.79 13.41 -9.33
CA GLU A 93 15.19 13.11 -9.03
C GLU A 93 15.98 12.54 -10.24
N HIS A 94 15.32 12.30 -11.39
CA HIS A 94 15.91 11.93 -12.69
C HIS A 94 17.08 10.92 -12.62
N ARG A 95 16.95 9.89 -11.77
CA ARG A 95 18.01 8.89 -11.63
C ARG A 95 17.90 7.88 -12.78
N LYS A 96 18.94 7.79 -13.61
CA LYS A 96 19.03 6.77 -14.66
C LYS A 96 19.00 5.37 -14.03
N ALA A 97 18.07 4.55 -14.47
CA ALA A 97 18.02 3.12 -14.13
C ALA A 97 19.32 2.46 -14.60
N THR A 98 20.01 1.75 -13.71
CA THR A 98 21.25 1.04 -14.07
C THR A 98 21.07 -0.47 -14.10
N THR A 99 20.15 -1.04 -13.29
CA THR A 99 19.77 -2.47 -13.31
C THR A 99 18.44 -2.66 -12.56
N ARG A 100 17.54 -3.54 -13.02
CA ARG A 100 16.36 -4.02 -12.25
C ARG A 100 16.80 -4.78 -10.99
N CYS A 101 15.97 -4.89 -9.95
CA CYS A 101 16.25 -5.81 -8.86
C CYS A 101 16.24 -7.27 -9.39
N ALA A 102 17.15 -8.11 -8.89
CA ALA A 102 17.39 -9.45 -9.44
C ALA A 102 16.18 -10.40 -9.34
N ASP A 103 15.30 -10.19 -8.36
CA ASP A 103 14.11 -11.01 -8.07
C ASP A 103 12.76 -10.27 -8.29
N ASP A 104 12.79 -9.16 -9.05
CA ASP A 104 11.67 -8.21 -9.19
C ASP A 104 10.34 -8.82 -9.61
N ALA A 105 10.37 -9.76 -10.56
CA ALA A 105 9.14 -10.29 -11.14
C ALA A 105 8.32 -11.09 -10.11
N THR A 106 8.99 -11.84 -9.22
CA THR A 106 8.33 -12.65 -8.21
C THR A 106 7.78 -11.77 -7.09
N ALA A 107 8.59 -10.85 -6.54
CA ALA A 107 8.15 -9.95 -5.46
C ALA A 107 6.97 -9.06 -5.90
N LEU A 108 7.02 -8.51 -7.11
CA LEU A 108 5.91 -7.73 -7.67
C LEU A 108 4.65 -8.56 -7.85
N THR A 109 4.76 -9.74 -8.46
CA THR A 109 3.60 -10.60 -8.71
C THR A 109 2.97 -11.06 -7.41
N THR A 110 3.77 -11.54 -6.46
CA THR A 110 3.30 -11.97 -5.14
C THR A 110 2.72 -10.80 -4.35
N GLY A 111 3.37 -9.64 -4.36
CA GLY A 111 2.85 -8.43 -3.71
C GLY A 111 1.49 -8.04 -4.25
N MET A 112 1.34 -7.96 -5.58
CA MET A 112 0.07 -7.61 -6.21
C MET A 112 -1.04 -8.61 -5.89
N GLN A 113 -0.72 -9.90 -5.81
CA GLN A 113 -1.67 -10.94 -5.41
C GLN A 113 -2.08 -10.83 -3.94
N LEU A 114 -1.14 -10.54 -3.04
CA LEU A 114 -1.42 -10.32 -1.63
C LEU A 114 -2.30 -9.08 -1.44
N GLU A 115 -2.00 -7.96 -2.12
CA GLU A 115 -2.83 -6.77 -2.03
C GLU A 115 -4.24 -7.01 -2.56
N GLU A 116 -4.39 -7.69 -3.70
CA GLU A 116 -5.72 -8.06 -4.24
C GLU A 116 -6.51 -8.94 -3.25
N ALA A 117 -5.85 -9.93 -2.65
CA ALA A 117 -6.47 -10.79 -1.65
C ALA A 117 -6.88 -10.00 -0.40
N SER A 118 -6.06 -9.04 0.04
CA SER A 118 -6.38 -8.15 1.17
C SER A 118 -7.53 -7.19 0.84
N ILE A 119 -7.58 -6.61 -0.36
CA ILE A 119 -8.70 -5.77 -0.82
C ILE A 119 -10.00 -6.56 -0.73
N LYS A 120 -10.04 -7.75 -1.35
CA LYS A 120 -11.21 -8.63 -1.31
C LYS A 120 -11.62 -8.97 0.12
N PHE A 121 -10.64 -9.32 0.97
CA PHE A 121 -10.88 -9.63 2.37
C PHE A 121 -11.56 -8.46 3.11
N PHE A 122 -11.05 -7.24 2.98
CA PHE A 122 -11.63 -6.08 3.66
C PHE A 122 -12.99 -5.69 3.09
N GLU A 123 -13.20 -5.78 1.77
CA GLU A 123 -14.49 -5.54 1.13
C GLU A 123 -15.56 -6.55 1.58
N ASP A 124 -15.22 -7.84 1.65
CA ASP A 124 -16.12 -8.90 2.13
C ASP A 124 -16.53 -8.66 3.60
N LYS A 125 -15.56 -8.25 4.44
CA LYS A 125 -15.84 -7.89 5.85
C LYS A 125 -16.67 -6.62 5.94
N LEU A 126 -16.40 -5.61 5.11
CA LEU A 126 -17.14 -4.36 5.07
C LEU A 126 -18.61 -4.58 4.73
N GLY A 127 -18.90 -5.47 3.76
CA GLY A 127 -20.27 -5.85 3.39
C GLY A 127 -21.07 -6.50 4.53
N ARG A 128 -20.39 -7.05 5.54
CA ARG A 128 -21.00 -7.68 6.73
C ARG A 128 -21.05 -6.76 7.95
N ALA A 129 -20.28 -5.68 7.97
CA ALA A 129 -20.21 -4.77 9.11
C ALA A 129 -21.48 -3.93 9.23
N THR A 130 -21.91 -3.66 10.46
CA THR A 130 -23.09 -2.83 10.75
C THR A 130 -22.73 -1.55 11.52
N GLU A 131 -21.69 -1.62 12.34
CA GLU A 131 -21.25 -0.49 13.16
C GLU A 131 -20.51 0.55 12.30
N PRO A 132 -20.90 1.84 12.32
CA PRO A 132 -20.31 2.87 11.45
C PRO A 132 -18.79 3.01 11.60
N ALA A 133 -18.28 2.95 12.83
CA ALA A 133 -16.84 3.06 13.10
C ALA A 133 -16.07 1.85 12.57
N GLN A 134 -16.65 0.64 12.66
CA GLN A 134 -16.08 -0.57 12.09
C GLN A 134 -16.06 -0.51 10.55
N LYS A 135 -17.15 -0.04 9.93
CA LYS A 135 -17.19 0.18 8.47
C LYS A 135 -16.09 1.12 8.02
N LYS A 136 -15.94 2.26 8.71
CA LYS A 136 -14.89 3.24 8.41
C LYS A 136 -13.49 2.66 8.58
N PHE A 137 -13.25 1.80 9.56
CA PHE A 137 -11.99 1.07 9.67
C PHE A 137 -11.74 0.19 8.44
N LEU A 138 -12.69 -0.68 8.08
CA LEU A 138 -12.56 -1.60 6.96
C LEU A 138 -12.43 -0.89 5.60
N GLU A 139 -13.15 0.22 5.41
CA GLU A 139 -13.02 1.09 4.23
C GLU A 139 -11.61 1.67 4.10
N ARG A 140 -11.03 2.15 5.21
CA ARG A 140 -9.66 2.68 5.23
C ARG A 140 -8.64 1.59 4.92
N MET A 141 -8.78 0.41 5.52
CA MET A 141 -7.89 -0.71 5.23
C MET A 141 -7.97 -1.10 3.75
N ALA A 142 -9.17 -1.27 3.19
CA ALA A 142 -9.35 -1.57 1.77
C ALA A 142 -8.76 -0.47 0.86
N ALA A 143 -8.91 0.81 1.23
CA ALA A 143 -8.33 1.91 0.47
C ALA A 143 -6.79 1.86 0.48
N ALA A 144 -6.17 1.59 1.63
CA ALA A 144 -4.72 1.45 1.73
C ALA A 144 -4.20 0.30 0.85
N GLU A 145 -4.86 -0.87 0.84
CA GLU A 145 -4.43 -1.98 -0.01
C GLU A 145 -4.58 -1.66 -1.51
N ARG A 146 -5.62 -0.90 -1.91
CA ARG A 146 -5.77 -0.44 -3.30
C ARG A 146 -4.66 0.53 -3.70
N GLU A 147 -4.24 1.39 -2.79
CA GLU A 147 -3.10 2.28 -2.99
C GLU A 147 -1.81 1.48 -3.17
N HIS A 148 -1.52 0.53 -2.29
CA HIS A 148 -0.36 -0.36 -2.41
C HIS A 148 -0.37 -1.15 -3.73
N ARG A 149 -1.53 -1.67 -4.13
CA ARG A 149 -1.71 -2.38 -5.40
C ARG A 149 -1.43 -1.49 -6.61
N THR A 150 -1.78 -0.22 -6.52
CA THR A 150 -1.49 0.80 -7.54
C THR A 150 0.01 1.10 -7.58
N VAL A 151 0.64 1.26 -6.41
CA VAL A 151 2.08 1.47 -6.27
C VAL A 151 2.89 0.34 -6.91
N LEU A 152 2.50 -0.92 -6.67
CA LEU A 152 3.16 -2.08 -7.29
C LEU A 152 2.95 -2.15 -8.81
N ALA A 153 1.76 -1.79 -9.30
CA ALA A 153 1.50 -1.72 -10.74
C ALA A 153 2.34 -0.63 -11.42
N ASP A 154 2.52 0.50 -10.74
CA ASP A 154 3.32 1.61 -11.23
C ASP A 154 4.79 1.23 -11.32
N LEU A 155 5.32 0.51 -10.31
CA LEU A 155 6.66 -0.07 -10.36
C LEU A 155 6.81 -1.11 -11.47
N GLN A 156 5.80 -1.94 -11.70
CA GLN A 156 5.77 -2.87 -12.84
C GLN A 156 5.81 -2.13 -14.17
N PHE A 157 5.09 -1.01 -14.31
CA PHE A 157 5.12 -0.17 -15.50
C PHE A 157 6.51 0.44 -15.70
N TYR A 158 7.13 0.99 -14.65
CA TYR A 158 8.50 1.49 -14.69
C TYR A 158 9.50 0.44 -15.19
N TYR A 159 9.39 -0.80 -14.73
CA TYR A 159 10.27 -1.88 -15.17
C TYR A 159 10.01 -2.40 -16.58
N THR A 160 8.83 -2.13 -17.13
CA THR A 160 8.45 -2.56 -18.48
C THR A 160 8.79 -1.50 -19.51
N ASP A 161 8.51 -0.24 -19.22
CA ASP A 161 8.80 0.91 -20.07
C ASP A 161 9.19 2.13 -19.22
N PRO A 162 10.46 2.21 -18.77
CA PRO A 162 10.90 3.28 -17.89
C PRO A 162 10.83 4.65 -18.57
N GLN A 163 11.00 4.72 -19.90
CA GLN A 163 10.92 5.97 -20.64
C GLN A 163 9.49 6.51 -20.63
N ALA A 164 8.51 5.70 -21.00
CA ALA A 164 7.10 6.12 -20.96
C ALA A 164 6.66 6.48 -19.54
N TRP A 165 7.09 5.68 -18.55
CA TRP A 165 6.84 5.96 -17.13
C TRP A 165 7.36 7.34 -16.71
N PHE A 166 8.63 7.66 -17.02
CA PHE A 166 9.19 8.97 -16.70
C PHE A 166 8.43 10.09 -17.40
N MET A 167 8.07 9.94 -18.68
CA MET A 167 7.29 10.95 -19.39
C MET A 167 5.94 11.22 -18.72
N GLU A 168 5.25 10.16 -18.31
CA GLU A 168 3.97 10.27 -17.59
C GLU A 168 4.13 10.95 -16.21
N LYS A 169 5.10 10.51 -15.40
CA LYS A 169 5.24 10.99 -14.01
C LYS A 169 5.91 12.35 -13.88
N SER A 170 6.82 12.69 -14.79
CA SER A 170 7.49 14.00 -14.80
C SER A 170 6.58 15.12 -15.29
N GLY A 171 5.45 14.78 -15.93
CA GLY A 171 4.60 15.76 -16.63
C GLY A 171 5.30 16.39 -17.84
N ALA A 172 6.35 15.76 -18.37
CA ALA A 172 7.08 16.21 -19.53
C ALA A 172 6.15 16.12 -20.76
N ARG A 173 5.52 17.25 -21.11
CA ARG A 173 4.76 17.36 -22.36
C ARG A 173 5.76 17.41 -23.50
N LEU A 174 5.62 16.53 -24.48
CA LEU A 174 6.21 16.72 -25.80
C LEU A 174 5.49 17.92 -26.44
N ASP A 175 6.01 19.12 -26.26
CA ASP A 175 5.68 20.24 -27.13
C ASP A 175 6.32 19.96 -28.49
N GLY A 176 5.60 19.17 -29.30
CA GLY A 176 5.95 18.90 -30.68
C GLY A 176 5.93 20.18 -31.52
N ALA A 177 6.94 21.04 -31.36
CA ALA A 177 7.28 22.07 -32.31
C ALA A 177 8.05 21.43 -33.47
N GLY A 178 7.30 20.70 -34.30
CA GLY A 178 7.70 20.48 -35.68
C GLY A 178 7.62 21.81 -36.42
N ALA A 179 8.68 22.60 -36.34
CA ALA A 179 8.92 23.68 -37.29
C ALA A 179 9.16 23.03 -38.65
N VAL A 180 8.12 22.98 -39.48
CA VAL A 180 8.28 22.78 -40.92
C VAL A 180 8.35 24.17 -41.53
N THR A 181 9.57 24.55 -41.89
CA THR A 181 9.88 25.69 -42.77
C THR A 181 9.31 25.48 -44.16
#